data_AF-A0A8S8Y5M4-F1
#
_entry.id   AF-A0A8S8Y5M4-F1
#
_cell.length_a   1.000
_cell.length_b   1.000
_cell.length_c   1.000
_cell.angle_alpha   90.00
_cell.angle_beta   90.00
_cell.angle_gamma   90.00
#
_symmetry.space_group_name_H-M   'P 1'
#
loop_
_entity.id
_entity.type
_entity.pdbx_description
1 polymer ?
#
loop_
_entity_poly.entity_id
_entity_poly.type
_entity_poly.pdbx_seq_one_letter_code
_entity_poly.pdbx_strand_id
1 'polypeptide(L)'
;MGRSSAAVWLVTLLLFSFLPSTHHPSVETLGDSVDAHRSGASGLNIAFSNGPAQDDDIKGTHALTFSVGGTGTLSSLLIEITSDESSWTTLVNLTTTPWMYPFDTTSMTNDTYKLRASGWDSDSESFALAESGWFNITNQVPSITTFTVLNPDAGTGASLSDRAWFNIGAQGTLSFRWGASDDDFKQATLANVPARNATKPTGRPR
;
A
#
# COMPACT_ATOMS: atom_id res chain seq x y z
N MET A 1 -35.06 -34.62 93.29
CA MET A 1 -36.28 -34.37 92.50
C MET A 1 -35.95 -33.19 91.58
N GLY A 2 -35.54 -33.35 90.33
CA GLY A 2 -36.02 -34.26 89.31
C GLY A 2 -36.86 -33.43 88.33
N ARG A 3 -36.44 -33.45 87.05
CA ARG A 3 -37.19 -33.02 85.84
C ARG A 3 -37.09 -31.53 85.47
N SER A 4 -36.08 -31.19 84.65
CA SER A 4 -36.24 -30.11 83.66
C SER A 4 -35.23 -30.14 82.50
N SER A 5 -34.26 -31.05 82.49
CA SER A 5 -33.23 -31.10 81.42
C SER A 5 -33.68 -31.78 80.12
N ALA A 6 -34.81 -32.50 80.13
CA ALA A 6 -35.33 -33.19 78.95
C ALA A 6 -36.14 -32.27 78.00
N ALA A 7 -36.70 -31.17 78.51
CA ALA A 7 -37.52 -30.26 77.71
C ALA A 7 -36.68 -29.35 76.80
N VAL A 8 -35.46 -28.97 77.23
CA VAL A 8 -34.57 -28.10 76.44
C VAL A 8 -34.05 -28.83 75.21
N TRP A 9 -33.72 -30.13 75.33
CA TRP A 9 -33.23 -30.91 74.19
C TRP A 9 -34.29 -31.16 73.11
N LEU A 10 -35.56 -31.35 73.49
CA LEU A 10 -36.65 -31.57 72.54
C LEU A 10 -36.95 -30.31 71.71
N VAL A 11 -36.84 -29.11 72.30
CA VAL A 11 -37.07 -27.84 71.59
C VAL A 11 -35.94 -27.54 70.60
N THR A 12 -34.68 -27.86 70.92
CA THR A 12 -33.57 -27.75 69.96
C THR A 12 -33.68 -28.76 68.80
N LEU A 13 -34.17 -29.97 69.04
CA LEU A 13 -34.35 -30.97 67.97
C LEU A 13 -35.50 -30.58 67.01
N LEU A 14 -36.57 -29.96 67.53
CA LEU A 14 -37.74 -29.55 66.75
C LEU A 14 -37.52 -28.29 65.88
N LEU A 15 -36.47 -27.49 66.16
CA LEU A 15 -36.15 -26.29 65.39
C LEU A 15 -35.34 -26.57 64.12
N PHE A 16 -34.71 -27.74 63.99
CA PHE A 16 -33.93 -28.12 62.81
C PHE A 16 -34.76 -28.76 61.67
N SER A 17 -36.05 -28.98 61.86
CA SER A 17 -36.93 -29.59 60.85
C SER A 17 -37.62 -28.58 59.90
N PHE A 18 -37.28 -27.29 59.97
CA PHE A 18 -37.84 -26.24 59.10
C PHE A 18 -36.79 -25.56 58.20
N LEU A 19 -35.80 -26.32 57.71
CA LEU A 19 -35.00 -25.84 56.58
C LEU A 19 -35.79 -26.06 55.29
N PRO A 20 -36.05 -25.01 54.48
CA PRO A 20 -36.68 -25.18 53.18
C PRO A 20 -35.74 -25.99 52.28
N SER A 21 -36.22 -27.15 51.79
CA SER A 21 -35.54 -27.89 50.72
C SER A 21 -35.54 -27.06 49.45
N THR A 22 -34.46 -26.32 49.21
CA THR A 22 -34.17 -25.74 47.90
C THR A 22 -33.66 -26.84 46.98
N HIS A 23 -34.58 -27.69 46.49
CA HIS A 23 -34.29 -28.60 45.41
C HIS A 23 -34.32 -27.80 44.10
N HIS A 24 -33.19 -27.18 43.76
CA HIS A 24 -33.00 -26.59 42.45
C HIS A 24 -32.78 -27.74 41.45
N PRO A 25 -33.62 -27.91 40.41
CA PRO A 25 -33.27 -28.79 39.33
C PRO A 25 -32.00 -28.24 38.66
N SER A 26 -30.96 -29.07 38.60
CA SER A 26 -29.75 -28.79 37.83
C SER A 26 -30.15 -28.65 36.37
N VAL A 27 -30.30 -27.42 35.88
CA VAL A 27 -30.32 -27.16 34.45
C VAL A 27 -28.91 -27.43 33.96
N GLU A 28 -28.69 -28.54 33.26
CA GLU A 28 -27.50 -28.72 32.43
C GLU A 28 -27.56 -27.65 31.32
N THR A 29 -27.06 -26.48 31.63
CA THR A 29 -26.58 -25.58 30.60
C THR A 29 -25.39 -26.30 29.95
N LEU A 30 -25.56 -26.78 28.73
CA LEU A 30 -24.47 -27.00 27.79
C LEU A 30 -23.72 -25.67 27.70
N GLY A 31 -22.72 -25.51 28.56
CA GLY A 31 -21.72 -24.47 28.38
C GLY A 31 -21.03 -24.82 27.08
N ASP A 32 -21.39 -24.12 26.01
CA ASP A 32 -20.49 -23.96 24.89
C ASP A 32 -19.26 -23.28 25.49
N SER A 33 -18.28 -24.07 25.90
CA SER A 33 -16.94 -23.57 26.16
C SER A 33 -16.46 -23.09 24.81
N VAL A 34 -16.71 -21.81 24.53
CA VAL A 34 -15.93 -21.09 23.54
C VAL A 34 -14.52 -21.14 24.10
N ASP A 35 -13.77 -22.16 23.71
CA ASP A 35 -12.33 -22.19 23.82
C ASP A 35 -11.86 -21.03 22.95
N ALA A 36 -11.80 -19.85 23.57
CA ALA A 36 -11.07 -18.73 23.03
C ALA A 36 -9.61 -19.20 23.01
N HIS A 37 -9.21 -19.84 21.90
CA HIS A 37 -7.82 -20.07 21.58
C HIS A 37 -7.15 -18.71 21.72
N ARG A 38 -6.41 -18.52 22.80
CA ARG A 38 -5.64 -17.31 23.01
C ARG A 38 -4.63 -17.26 21.88
N SER A 39 -4.75 -16.29 20.98
CA SER A 39 -3.68 -15.99 20.02
C SER A 39 -2.37 -15.88 20.80
N GLY A 40 -1.42 -16.75 20.50
CA GLY A 40 -0.06 -16.66 21.01
C GLY A 40 0.65 -15.50 20.31
N ALA A 41 1.77 -15.01 20.88
CA ALA A 41 2.64 -14.13 20.10
C ALA A 41 3.09 -14.87 18.83
N SER A 42 3.15 -14.17 17.69
CA SER A 42 3.58 -14.78 16.44
C SER A 42 5.00 -15.34 16.56
N GLY A 43 5.20 -16.53 15.99
CA GLY A 43 6.52 -17.14 15.82
C GLY A 43 7.26 -16.63 14.58
N LEU A 44 6.65 -15.73 13.80
CA LEU A 44 7.25 -15.12 12.61
C LEU A 44 8.15 -13.95 12.97
N ASN A 45 9.26 -13.85 12.25
CA ASN A 45 10.03 -12.63 12.11
C ASN A 45 9.96 -12.19 10.65
N ILE A 46 9.43 -10.98 10.42
CA ILE A 46 9.38 -10.38 9.09
C ILE A 46 10.18 -9.08 9.09
N ALA A 47 10.82 -8.79 7.97
CA ALA A 47 11.50 -7.52 7.74
C ALA A 47 11.50 -7.17 6.26
N PHE A 48 11.59 -5.88 5.94
CA PHE A 48 11.88 -5.44 4.59
C PHE A 48 13.32 -5.86 4.23
N SER A 49 13.47 -6.70 3.20
CA SER A 49 14.78 -6.99 2.60
C SER A 49 15.14 -5.98 1.51
N ASN A 50 14.13 -5.36 0.90
CA ASN A 50 14.27 -4.18 0.04
C ASN A 50 13.10 -3.22 0.29
N GLY A 51 13.16 -2.47 1.38
CA GLY A 51 12.20 -1.42 1.71
C GLY A 51 12.90 -0.06 1.79
N PRO A 52 12.15 1.04 1.80
CA PRO A 52 12.71 2.37 1.98
C PRO A 52 13.41 2.51 3.34
N ALA A 53 14.61 3.06 3.35
CA ALA A 53 15.28 3.49 4.57
C ALA A 53 14.79 4.89 4.98
N GLN A 54 15.28 5.35 6.13
CA GLN A 54 15.01 6.70 6.61
C GLN A 54 15.61 7.73 5.64
N ASP A 55 14.81 8.72 5.27
CA ASP A 55 15.12 9.83 4.37
C ASP A 55 15.44 9.44 2.92
N ASP A 56 15.09 8.21 2.50
CA ASP A 56 15.21 7.82 1.10
C ASP A 56 14.25 8.62 0.22
N ASP A 57 14.72 9.04 -0.97
CA ASP A 57 13.86 9.60 -2.02
C ASP A 57 13.50 8.52 -3.03
N ILE A 58 12.20 8.25 -3.19
CA ILE A 58 11.65 7.22 -4.08
C ILE A 58 10.81 7.85 -5.18
N LYS A 59 10.96 7.31 -6.39
CA LYS A 59 10.17 7.67 -7.56
C LYS A 59 9.96 6.49 -8.49
N GLY A 60 8.87 6.51 -9.26
CA GLY A 60 8.52 5.44 -10.17
C GLY A 60 8.14 4.15 -9.44
N THR A 61 8.63 3.00 -9.90
CA THR A 61 8.33 1.70 -9.29
C THR A 61 9.49 1.21 -8.43
N HIS A 62 9.24 0.98 -7.15
CA HIS A 62 10.18 0.36 -6.20
C HIS A 62 9.72 -1.05 -5.83
N ALA A 63 10.58 -2.05 -6.02
CA ALA A 63 10.22 -3.44 -5.73
C ALA A 63 10.38 -3.76 -4.24
N LEU A 64 9.28 -3.77 -3.49
CA LEU A 64 9.31 -4.17 -2.08
C LEU A 64 9.50 -5.68 -1.97
N THR A 65 10.50 -6.11 -1.20
CA THR A 65 10.72 -7.53 -0.87
C THR A 65 10.88 -7.72 0.63
N PHE A 66 10.54 -8.91 1.10
CA PHE A 66 10.51 -9.24 2.52
C PHE A 66 11.36 -10.48 2.82
N SER A 67 12.07 -10.44 3.94
CA SER A 67 12.62 -11.65 4.57
C SER A 67 11.62 -12.18 5.58
N VAL A 68 11.39 -13.49 5.55
CA VAL A 68 10.51 -14.19 6.48
C VAL A 68 11.33 -15.28 7.16
N GLY A 69 11.33 -15.29 8.48
CA GLY A 69 12.00 -16.30 9.31
C GLY A 69 11.20 -16.60 10.57
N GLY A 70 11.84 -17.31 11.50
CA GLY A 70 11.19 -17.80 12.71
C GLY A 70 10.57 -19.19 12.54
N THR A 71 9.62 -19.54 13.40
CA THR A 71 8.99 -20.87 13.44
C THR A 71 7.53 -20.88 13.03
N GLY A 72 6.91 -19.71 12.84
CA GLY A 72 5.52 -19.59 12.39
C GLY A 72 5.36 -19.76 10.87
N THR A 73 4.11 -19.80 10.43
CA THR A 73 3.74 -19.97 9.02
C THR A 73 3.07 -18.71 8.49
N LEU A 74 3.76 -17.98 7.60
CA LEU A 74 3.21 -16.79 6.97
C LEU A 74 2.16 -17.17 5.92
N SER A 75 0.90 -16.83 6.21
CA SER A 75 -0.25 -17.10 5.34
C SER A 75 -0.64 -15.91 4.47
N SER A 76 -0.48 -14.68 4.97
CA SER A 76 -0.69 -13.47 4.18
C SER A 76 0.17 -12.31 4.67
N LEU A 77 0.48 -11.37 3.78
CA LEU A 77 1.24 -10.17 4.10
C LEU A 77 0.47 -8.93 3.60
N LEU A 78 -0.10 -8.19 4.54
CA LEU A 78 -0.78 -6.93 4.29
C LEU A 78 0.25 -5.80 4.29
N ILE A 79 0.32 -5.01 3.21
CA ILE A 79 1.19 -3.85 3.11
C ILE A 79 0.33 -2.59 3.12
N GLU A 80 0.69 -1.66 3.99
CA GLU A 80 0.00 -0.40 4.20
C GLU A 80 0.99 0.77 4.17
N ILE A 81 0.48 1.95 3.86
CA ILE A 81 1.23 3.20 3.83
C ILE A 81 0.53 4.26 4.68
N THR A 82 1.31 5.14 5.28
CA THR A 82 0.81 6.28 6.06
C THR A 82 1.67 7.52 5.80
N SER A 83 1.10 8.70 6.04
CA SER A 83 1.80 9.98 6.12
C SER A 83 1.86 10.54 7.55
N ASP A 84 1.13 9.93 8.50
CA ASP A 84 0.95 10.50 9.85
C ASP A 84 0.86 9.47 10.99
N GLU A 85 0.95 8.17 10.69
CA GLU A 85 0.79 7.02 11.60
C GLU A 85 -0.59 6.92 12.29
N SER A 86 -1.47 7.89 12.11
CA SER A 86 -2.84 7.89 12.65
C SER A 86 -3.79 7.08 11.77
N SER A 87 -3.54 7.07 10.46
CA SER A 87 -4.32 6.34 9.47
C SER A 87 -3.41 5.58 8.51
N TRP A 88 -3.79 4.34 8.21
CA TRP A 88 -3.04 3.46 7.31
C TRP A 88 -3.90 3.14 6.10
N THR A 89 -3.35 3.35 4.92
CA THR A 89 -4.00 3.03 3.65
C THR A 89 -3.44 1.72 3.12
N THR A 90 -4.30 0.75 2.82
CA THR A 90 -3.90 -0.52 2.23
C THR A 90 -3.35 -0.32 0.82
N LEU A 91 -2.14 -0.82 0.58
CA LEU A 91 -1.56 -0.92 -0.76
C LEU A 91 -1.89 -2.27 -1.40
N VAL A 92 -1.67 -3.37 -0.67
CA VAL A 92 -1.91 -4.73 -1.16
C VAL A 92 -2.04 -5.73 0.00
N ASN A 93 -2.75 -6.83 -0.21
CA ASN A 93 -2.67 -8.02 0.64
C ASN A 93 -2.15 -9.20 -0.20
N LEU A 94 -0.93 -9.64 0.08
CA LEU A 94 -0.30 -10.76 -0.62
C LEU A 94 -0.68 -12.08 0.06
N THR A 95 -1.04 -13.09 -0.73
CA THR A 95 -1.42 -14.43 -0.22
C THR A 95 -0.60 -15.55 -0.85
N THR A 96 0.38 -15.23 -1.69
CA THR A 96 1.22 -16.19 -2.40
C THR A 96 2.68 -15.75 -2.45
N THR A 97 3.58 -16.71 -2.62
CA THR A 97 5.01 -16.47 -2.84
C THR A 97 5.30 -16.23 -4.33
N PRO A 98 6.34 -15.43 -4.67
CA PRO A 98 7.24 -14.71 -3.76
C PRO A 98 6.56 -13.51 -3.08
N TRP A 99 6.92 -13.24 -1.81
CA TRP A 99 6.45 -12.08 -1.05
C TRP A 99 7.10 -10.79 -1.58
N MET A 100 6.59 -10.30 -2.73
CA MET A 100 7.08 -9.13 -3.44
C MET A 100 5.89 -8.25 -3.85
N TYR A 101 6.06 -6.93 -3.73
CA TYR A 101 5.11 -5.96 -4.26
C TYR A 101 5.82 -4.87 -5.08
N PRO A 102 5.53 -4.72 -6.39
CA PRO A 102 6.03 -3.61 -7.18
C PRO A 102 5.27 -2.33 -6.80
N PHE A 103 5.81 -1.58 -5.86
CA PHE A 103 5.21 -0.34 -5.36
C PHE A 103 5.39 0.78 -6.37
N ASP A 104 4.33 1.08 -7.12
CA ASP A 104 4.30 2.16 -8.11
C ASP A 104 3.86 3.48 -7.47
N THR A 105 4.80 4.42 -7.34
CA THR A 105 4.57 5.73 -6.74
C THR A 105 4.09 6.77 -7.75
N THR A 106 4.03 6.48 -9.06
CA THR A 106 3.84 7.52 -10.11
C THR A 106 2.56 8.34 -9.99
N SER A 107 1.53 7.80 -9.32
CA SER A 107 0.26 8.49 -9.07
C SER A 107 0.12 9.03 -7.64
N MET A 108 1.10 8.77 -6.77
CA MET A 108 1.12 9.25 -5.40
C MET A 108 1.57 10.71 -5.34
N THR A 109 1.04 11.43 -4.35
CA THR A 109 1.46 12.81 -4.08
C THR A 109 2.88 12.80 -3.54
N ASN A 110 3.66 13.83 -3.87
CA ASN A 110 4.98 13.99 -3.28
C ASN A 110 4.83 14.46 -1.82
N ASP A 111 5.27 13.61 -0.90
CA ASP A 111 5.26 13.87 0.54
C ASP A 111 6.17 12.84 1.24
N THR A 112 6.27 12.92 2.56
CA THR A 112 6.93 11.93 3.40
C THR A 112 5.95 10.84 3.84
N TYR A 113 6.33 9.59 3.67
CA TYR A 113 5.53 8.41 3.95
C TYR A 113 6.30 7.38 4.80
N LYS A 114 5.55 6.45 5.38
CA LYS A 114 6.08 5.26 6.04
C LYS A 114 5.26 4.03 5.64
N LEU A 115 5.93 2.91 5.44
CA LEU A 115 5.31 1.62 5.13
C LEU A 115 5.27 0.72 6.36
N ARG A 116 4.20 -0.07 6.46
CA ARG A 116 4.07 -1.18 7.39
C ARG A 116 3.67 -2.43 6.64
N ALA A 117 4.25 -3.55 7.03
CA ALA A 117 3.84 -4.88 6.60
C ALA A 117 3.38 -5.69 7.81
N SER A 118 2.18 -6.26 7.72
CA SER A 118 1.55 -7.09 8.75
C SER A 118 1.41 -8.51 8.21
N GLY A 119 2.24 -9.42 8.72
CA GLY A 119 2.25 -10.82 8.32
C GLY A 119 1.36 -11.65 9.23
N TRP A 120 0.35 -12.33 8.67
CA TRP A 120 -0.53 -13.24 9.40
C TRP A 120 0.13 -14.61 9.60
N ASP A 121 0.33 -14.97 10.86
CA ASP A 121 0.82 -16.28 11.30
C ASP A 121 -0.36 -17.20 11.58
N SER A 122 -0.55 -18.20 10.73
CA SER A 122 -1.65 -19.16 10.88
C SER A 122 -1.43 -20.14 12.03
N ASP A 123 -0.20 -20.32 12.50
CA ASP A 123 0.10 -21.32 13.53
C ASP A 123 -0.31 -20.83 14.93
N SER A 124 -0.24 -19.51 15.15
CA SER A 124 -0.56 -18.87 16.42
C SER A 124 -1.75 -17.89 16.35
N GLU A 125 -2.37 -17.74 15.17
CA GLU A 125 -3.42 -16.76 14.88
C GLU A 125 -3.05 -15.34 15.34
N SER A 126 -1.86 -14.88 14.96
CA SER A 126 -1.31 -13.57 15.36
C SER A 126 -0.58 -12.89 14.21
N PHE A 127 -0.27 -11.61 14.36
CA PHE A 127 0.53 -10.86 13.40
C PHE A 127 1.99 -10.74 13.84
N ALA A 128 2.90 -10.75 12.87
CA ALA A 128 4.22 -10.15 12.95
C ALA A 128 4.23 -8.84 12.15
N LEU A 129 5.01 -7.85 12.59
CA LEU A 129 5.07 -6.53 11.99
C LEU A 129 6.48 -6.20 11.49
N ALA A 130 6.55 -5.51 10.35
CA ALA A 130 7.74 -4.83 9.88
C ALA A 130 7.38 -3.40 9.47
N GLU A 131 8.25 -2.44 9.75
CA GLU A 131 8.08 -1.05 9.33
C GLU A 131 9.31 -0.59 8.55
N SER A 132 9.10 0.31 7.58
CA SER A 132 10.19 1.01 6.89
C SER A 132 10.69 2.20 7.73
N GLY A 133 11.77 2.84 7.27
CA GLY A 133 12.03 4.23 7.66
C GLY A 133 10.98 5.18 7.06
N TRP A 134 10.96 6.43 7.53
CA TRP A 134 10.23 7.48 6.82
C TRP A 134 10.99 7.83 5.54
N PHE A 135 10.32 7.87 4.40
CA PHE A 135 10.91 8.13 3.09
C PHE A 135 10.07 9.16 2.34
N ASN A 136 10.64 9.82 1.35
CA ASN A 136 9.93 10.78 0.52
C ASN A 136 9.54 10.16 -0.81
N ILE A 137 8.36 10.49 -1.29
CA ILE A 137 8.00 10.31 -2.69
C ILE A 137 8.30 11.62 -3.41
N THR A 138 9.14 11.58 -4.44
CA THR A 138 9.61 12.76 -5.17
C THR A 138 9.40 12.61 -6.67
N ASN A 139 8.19 12.29 -7.10
CA ASN A 139 7.86 12.17 -8.52
C ASN A 139 7.94 13.54 -9.20
N GLN A 140 8.59 13.62 -10.36
CA GLN A 140 8.54 14.83 -11.19
C GLN A 140 7.65 14.60 -12.41
N VAL A 141 6.86 15.61 -12.76
CA VAL A 141 6.17 15.64 -14.06
C VAL A 141 7.13 16.28 -15.06
N PRO A 142 7.50 15.57 -16.14
CA PRO A 142 8.39 16.14 -17.14
C PRO A 142 7.81 17.44 -17.71
N SER A 143 8.62 18.51 -17.68
CA SER A 143 8.24 19.82 -18.22
C SER A 143 9.14 20.21 -19.37
N ILE A 144 8.58 20.50 -20.55
CA ILE A 144 9.32 21.06 -21.68
C ILE A 144 9.60 22.53 -21.39
N THR A 145 10.86 22.86 -21.13
CA THR A 145 11.30 24.23 -20.78
C THR A 145 11.62 25.07 -22.01
N THR A 146 11.90 24.45 -23.15
CA THR A 146 12.15 25.13 -24.42
C THR A 146 11.78 24.22 -25.56
N PHE A 147 11.13 24.76 -26.60
CA PHE A 147 10.98 24.10 -27.88
C PHE A 147 10.94 25.15 -28.99
N THR A 148 12.03 25.30 -29.72
CA THR A 148 12.20 26.34 -30.74
C THR A 148 12.87 25.76 -31.97
N VAL A 149 12.29 25.99 -33.14
CA VAL A 149 12.96 25.71 -34.42
C VAL A 149 14.06 26.74 -34.66
N LEU A 150 15.19 26.30 -35.24
CA LEU A 150 16.38 27.14 -35.43
C LEU A 150 16.42 27.73 -36.85
N ASN A 151 16.88 28.99 -36.93
CA ASN A 151 17.19 29.70 -38.18
C ASN A 151 16.03 29.83 -39.19
N PRO A 152 14.87 30.41 -38.80
CA PRO A 152 13.87 30.80 -39.80
C PRO A 152 14.44 31.93 -40.68
N ASP A 153 14.17 31.84 -41.99
CA ASP A 153 14.54 32.83 -43.00
C ASP A 153 13.62 34.07 -42.93
N ALA A 154 12.35 33.87 -42.57
CA ALA A 154 11.39 34.94 -42.30
C ALA A 154 10.30 34.51 -41.31
N GLY A 155 9.89 35.42 -40.44
CA GLY A 155 8.77 35.26 -39.50
C GLY A 155 9.07 34.44 -38.23
N THR A 156 8.26 34.62 -37.19
CA THR A 156 8.47 33.96 -35.88
C THR A 156 7.62 32.70 -35.68
N GLY A 157 6.58 32.52 -36.49
CA GLY A 157 5.59 31.46 -36.31
C GLY A 157 4.50 31.78 -35.27
N ALA A 158 4.47 32.99 -34.69
CA ALA A 158 3.52 33.35 -33.64
C ALA A 158 2.08 33.56 -34.14
N SER A 159 1.86 33.75 -35.45
CA SER A 159 0.53 33.92 -36.02
C SER A 159 0.44 33.42 -37.48
N LEU A 160 -0.77 33.35 -38.03
CA LEU A 160 -0.98 32.93 -39.43
C LEU A 160 -0.42 33.93 -40.44
N SER A 161 -0.30 35.21 -40.07
CA SER A 161 0.32 36.26 -40.88
C SER A 161 1.82 36.39 -40.62
N ASP A 162 2.34 35.79 -39.56
CA ASP A 162 3.76 35.74 -39.19
C ASP A 162 4.26 34.29 -39.17
N ARG A 163 4.13 33.58 -40.29
CA ARG A 163 4.59 32.19 -40.40
C ARG A 163 6.10 32.15 -40.59
N ALA A 164 6.75 31.25 -39.87
CA ALA A 164 8.16 30.95 -40.06
C ALA A 164 8.40 30.22 -41.41
N TRP A 165 9.33 30.72 -42.22
CA TRP A 165 9.77 30.13 -43.48
C TRP A 165 11.20 29.62 -43.38
N PHE A 166 11.51 28.53 -44.08
CA PHE A 166 12.83 27.93 -44.14
C PHE A 166 13.22 27.71 -45.59
N ASN A 167 14.37 28.27 -45.99
CA ASN A 167 14.93 28.04 -47.32
C ASN A 167 15.87 26.83 -47.29
N ILE A 168 15.29 25.63 -47.13
CA ILE A 168 16.01 24.36 -47.09
C ILE A 168 15.67 23.50 -48.30
N GLY A 169 16.65 22.75 -48.80
CA GLY A 169 16.43 21.78 -49.88
C GLY A 169 15.49 20.65 -49.44
N ALA A 170 14.97 19.88 -50.41
CA ALA A 170 14.05 18.77 -50.14
C ALA A 170 14.61 17.69 -49.18
N GLN A 171 15.94 17.54 -49.15
CA GLN A 171 16.68 16.64 -48.24
C GLN A 171 17.42 17.42 -47.13
N GLY A 172 17.06 18.68 -46.92
CA GLY A 172 17.64 19.52 -45.88
C GLY A 172 17.11 19.19 -44.48
N THR A 173 17.82 19.63 -43.45
CA THR A 173 17.47 19.36 -42.05
C THR A 173 16.81 20.58 -41.41
N LEU A 174 15.62 20.38 -40.82
CA LEU A 174 15.07 21.32 -39.84
C LEU A 174 15.69 21.00 -38.48
N SER A 175 16.47 21.94 -37.95
CA SER A 175 17.05 21.82 -36.61
C SER A 175 16.15 22.51 -35.59
N PHE A 176 16.03 21.92 -34.42
CA PHE A 176 15.32 22.51 -33.30
C PHE A 176 16.17 22.41 -32.05
N ARG A 177 16.03 23.41 -31.18
CA ARG A 177 16.52 23.37 -29.81
C ARG A 177 15.35 23.08 -28.90
N TRP A 178 15.54 22.12 -28.02
CA TRP A 178 14.57 21.80 -26.99
C TRP A 178 15.27 21.62 -25.65
N GLY A 179 14.51 21.75 -24.58
CA GLY A 179 14.95 21.53 -23.22
C GLY A 179 13.81 20.93 -22.42
N ALA A 180 14.14 20.08 -21.45
CA ALA A 180 13.20 19.54 -20.49
C ALA A 180 13.77 19.68 -19.08
N SER A 181 12.88 19.84 -18.10
CA SER A 181 13.19 19.75 -16.68
C SER A 181 12.49 18.52 -16.14
N ASP A 182 13.30 17.53 -15.78
CA ASP A 182 12.92 16.23 -15.23
C ASP A 182 14.23 15.54 -14.80
N ASP A 183 14.31 15.12 -13.55
CA ASP A 183 15.49 14.47 -12.97
C ASP A 183 15.55 12.95 -13.27
N ASP A 184 14.53 12.39 -13.93
CA ASP A 184 14.49 11.03 -14.47
C ASP A 184 14.06 10.98 -15.95
N PHE A 185 14.36 12.03 -16.71
CA PHE A 185 14.09 12.11 -18.14
C PHE A 185 14.71 10.94 -18.93
N LYS A 186 13.88 10.05 -19.49
CA LYS A 186 14.35 8.90 -20.30
C LYS A 186 14.27 9.12 -21.81
N GLN A 187 13.17 9.73 -22.28
CA GLN A 187 12.90 9.90 -23.70
C GLN A 187 11.91 11.03 -23.95
N ALA A 188 12.03 11.67 -25.11
CA ALA A 188 10.98 12.50 -25.70
C ALA A 188 10.61 11.96 -27.08
N THR A 189 9.34 12.08 -27.43
CA THR A 189 8.85 11.77 -28.77
C THR A 189 8.45 13.06 -29.48
N LEU A 190 8.82 13.17 -30.74
CA LEU A 190 8.36 14.25 -31.61
C LEU A 190 7.23 13.71 -32.49
N ALA A 191 6.02 14.23 -32.30
CA ALA A 191 4.85 13.90 -33.11
C ALA A 191 4.56 15.01 -34.13
N ASN A 192 3.70 14.72 -35.11
CA ASN A 192 3.24 15.69 -36.13
C ASN A 192 4.38 16.33 -36.96
N VAL A 193 5.48 15.60 -37.16
CA VAL A 193 6.57 16.05 -38.02
C VAL A 193 6.07 16.16 -39.46
N PRO A 194 6.33 17.27 -40.16
CA PRO A 194 6.05 17.39 -41.59
C PRO A 194 6.71 16.24 -42.36
N ALA A 195 5.94 15.56 -43.23
CA ALA A 195 6.38 14.54 -44.20
C ALA A 195 6.40 13.04 -43.82
N ARG A 196 5.50 12.53 -42.95
CA ARG A 196 5.26 11.05 -42.92
C ARG A 196 4.08 10.55 -43.77
N ASN A 197 3.20 11.42 -44.25
CA ASN A 197 2.01 10.98 -45.01
C ASN A 197 1.67 11.81 -46.26
N ALA A 198 2.68 12.26 -47.00
CA ALA A 198 2.45 12.79 -48.34
C ALA A 198 2.46 11.63 -49.35
N THR A 199 1.41 10.82 -49.37
CA THR A 199 1.12 10.00 -50.56
C THR A 199 0.94 10.95 -51.74
N LYS A 200 1.84 10.83 -52.72
CA LYS A 200 1.82 11.59 -53.97
C LYS A 200 0.45 11.43 -54.64
N PRO A 201 -0.29 12.50 -54.97
CA PRO A 201 -1.48 12.38 -55.81
C PRO A 201 -1.04 11.86 -57.18
N THR A 202 -1.42 10.62 -57.52
CA THR A 202 -1.29 10.09 -58.88
C THR A 202 -2.44 10.65 -59.72
N GLY A 203 -2.25 11.87 -60.22
CA GLY A 203 -3.05 12.43 -61.30
C GLY A 203 -2.13 12.81 -62.44
N ARG A 204 -2.12 12.02 -63.53
CA ARG A 204 -1.52 12.43 -64.80
C ARG A 204 -2.65 13.05 -65.64
N PRO A 205 -2.47 14.22 -66.27
CA PRO A 205 -3.47 14.72 -67.20
C PRO A 205 -3.30 13.99 -68.53
N ARG A 206 -4.36 13.30 -68.97
CA ARG A 206 -4.77 13.17 -70.38
C ARG A 206 -6.28 12.98 -70.42
#